data_AF-A0A849M365-F1
#
_entry.id   AF-A0A849M365-F1
#
_cell.length_a   1.000
_cell.length_b   1.000
_cell.length_c   1.000
_cell.angle_alpha   90.00
_cell.angle_beta   90.00
_cell.angle_gamma   90.00
#
_symmetry.space_group_name_H-M   'P 1'
#
loop_
_entity.id
_entity.type
_entity.pdbx_description
1 polymer ?
#
loop_
_entity_poly.entity_id
_entity_poly.type
_entity_poly.pdbx_seq_one_letter_code
_entity_poly.pdbx_strand_id
1 'polypeptide(L)'
;MLKKDYEQALLIFERLYDIRTIHLKIMEEKLLPLYESALNEFPKGGKPLYFIREKKLILKDLNKQMRFLGQFVLHPEKVELNLVKLFEEYAWLKDLLDHHDAREKAFLFPTLEKELPDEQKKNLLEMVAMDYPDLNLRFDL
;
A
#
# COMPACT_ATOMS: atom_id res chain seq x y z
N MET A 1 -18.15 7.50 -21.47
CA MET A 1 -17.23 8.00 -20.42
C MET A 1 -16.41 9.11 -21.05
N LEU A 2 -16.51 10.32 -20.52
CA LEU A 2 -15.92 11.54 -21.10
C LEU A 2 -14.47 11.70 -20.66
N LYS A 3 -13.63 12.42 -21.42
CA LYS A 3 -12.21 12.69 -21.08
C LYS A 3 -12.01 13.13 -19.62
N LYS A 4 -12.93 13.97 -19.13
CA LYS A 4 -12.96 14.49 -17.76
C LYS A 4 -13.08 13.39 -16.69
N ASP A 5 -13.78 12.30 -16.99
CA ASP A 5 -13.95 11.17 -16.06
C ASP A 5 -12.59 10.47 -15.86
N TYR A 6 -11.78 10.34 -16.92
CA TYR A 6 -10.44 9.74 -16.82
C TYR A 6 -9.43 10.67 -16.14
N GLU A 7 -9.52 11.98 -16.38
CA GLU A 7 -8.70 12.96 -15.66
C GLU A 7 -8.98 12.90 -14.15
N GLN A 8 -10.26 12.82 -13.76
CA GLN A 8 -10.64 12.65 -12.36
C GLN A 8 -10.19 11.30 -11.79
N ALA A 9 -10.33 10.21 -12.55
CA ALA A 9 -9.84 8.89 -12.13
C ALA A 9 -8.32 8.89 -11.94
N LEU A 10 -7.56 9.54 -12.82
CA LEU A 10 -6.12 9.69 -12.70
C LEU A 10 -5.74 10.45 -11.42
N LEU A 11 -6.37 11.58 -11.14
CA LEU A 11 -6.11 12.35 -9.91
C LEU A 11 -6.39 11.55 -8.63
N ILE A 12 -7.48 10.78 -8.61
CA ILE A 12 -7.80 9.89 -7.48
C ILE A 12 -6.74 8.80 -7.35
N PHE A 13 -6.31 8.23 -8.48
CA PHE A 13 -5.33 7.17 -8.50
C PHE A 13 -3.92 7.65 -8.13
N GLU A 14 -3.52 8.87 -8.52
CA GLU A 14 -2.30 9.55 -8.07
C GLU A 14 -2.26 9.67 -6.55
N ARG A 15 -3.36 10.12 -5.95
CA ARG A 15 -3.46 10.19 -4.49
C ARG A 15 -3.34 8.81 -3.83
N LEU A 16 -3.99 7.79 -4.38
CA LEU A 16 -3.86 6.41 -3.89
C LEU A 16 -2.41 5.90 -4.01
N TYR A 17 -1.77 6.17 -5.15
CA TYR A 17 -0.40 5.79 -5.43
C TYR A 17 0.55 6.38 -4.39
N ASP A 18 0.43 7.68 -4.10
CA ASP A 18 1.27 8.37 -3.14
C ASP A 18 1.09 7.80 -1.73
N ILE A 19 -0.16 7.68 -1.27
CA ILE A 19 -0.49 7.14 0.05
C ILE A 19 0.06 5.72 0.21
N ARG A 20 -0.18 4.83 -0.76
CA ARG A 20 0.26 3.44 -0.67
C ARG A 20 1.78 3.31 -0.82
N THR A 21 2.42 4.12 -1.65
CA THR A 21 3.89 4.12 -1.77
C THR A 21 4.55 4.51 -0.46
N ILE A 22 4.03 5.56 0.20
CA ILE A 22 4.54 5.99 1.50
C ILE A 22 4.27 4.94 2.57
N HIS A 23 3.06 4.39 2.67
CA HIS A 23 2.73 3.29 3.59
C HIS A 23 3.72 2.13 3.48
N LEU A 24 3.93 1.64 2.25
CA LEU A 24 4.86 0.54 1.98
C LEU A 24 6.32 0.89 2.26
N LYS A 25 6.69 2.17 2.20
CA LYS A 25 8.03 2.66 2.55
C LYS A 25 8.21 2.67 4.08
N ILE A 26 7.25 3.24 4.81
CA ILE A 26 7.25 3.21 6.29
C ILE A 26 7.32 1.77 6.80
N MET A 27 6.51 0.88 6.22
CA MET A 27 6.51 -0.52 6.60
C MET A 27 7.88 -1.16 6.41
N GLU A 28 8.53 -0.97 5.25
CA GLU A 28 9.85 -1.57 4.99
C GLU A 28 10.98 -0.96 5.83
N GLU A 29 10.99 0.36 5.99
CA GLU A 29 12.11 1.08 6.62
C GLU A 29 12.01 1.09 8.15
N LYS A 30 10.79 1.01 8.71
CA LYS A 30 10.54 1.22 10.14
C LYS A 30 9.85 0.02 10.79
N LEU A 31 8.72 -0.44 10.25
CA LEU A 31 7.89 -1.46 10.92
C LEU A 31 8.48 -2.87 10.85
N LEU A 32 8.91 -3.31 9.66
CA LEU A 32 9.44 -4.65 9.45
C LEU A 32 10.71 -4.92 10.28
N PRO A 33 11.70 -4.00 10.37
CA PRO A 33 12.85 -4.19 11.24
C PRO A 33 12.47 -4.41 12.72
N LEU A 34 11.50 -3.63 13.23
CA LEU A 34 11.00 -3.78 14.60
C LEU A 34 10.30 -5.12 14.78
N TYR A 35 9.42 -5.48 13.85
CA TYR A 35 8.71 -6.76 13.84
C TYR A 35 9.67 -7.96 13.77
N GLU A 36 10.72 -7.88 12.95
CA GLU A 36 11.79 -8.88 12.87
C GLU A 36 12.53 -9.03 14.18
N SER A 37 12.86 -7.91 14.84
CA SER A 37 13.58 -7.92 16.11
C SER A 37 12.75 -8.39 17.30
N ALA A 38 11.42 -8.26 17.22
CA ALA A 38 10.48 -8.59 18.30
C ALA A 38 10.18 -10.10 18.41
N LEU A 39 10.55 -10.90 17.41
CA LEU A 39 10.17 -12.31 17.32
C LEU A 39 11.38 -13.24 17.31
N ASN A 40 11.36 -14.25 18.18
CA ASN A 40 12.28 -15.39 18.09
C ASN A 40 11.86 -16.38 17.00
N GLU A 41 10.57 -16.46 16.69
CA GLU A 41 9.99 -17.29 15.64
C GLU A 41 8.79 -16.58 14.99
N PHE A 42 8.68 -16.68 13.66
CA PHE A 42 7.59 -16.05 12.91
C PHE A 42 6.37 -16.96 12.79
N PRO A 43 5.14 -16.42 12.97
CA PRO A 43 3.93 -17.19 12.70
C PRO A 43 3.84 -17.59 11.23
N LYS A 44 3.16 -18.72 10.95
CA LYS A 44 2.94 -19.20 9.59
C LYS A 44 2.17 -18.14 8.79
N GLY A 45 2.79 -17.60 7.74
CA GLY A 45 2.21 -16.52 6.94
C GLY A 45 2.61 -15.11 7.38
N GLY A 46 3.32 -14.95 8.50
CA GLY A 46 3.82 -13.66 8.99
C GLY A 46 5.33 -13.46 8.77
N LYS A 47 5.98 -14.20 7.86
CA LYS A 47 7.40 -13.97 7.58
C LYS A 47 7.59 -12.61 6.88
N PRO A 48 8.59 -11.80 7.27
CA PRO A 48 8.88 -10.49 6.66
C PRO A 48 9.00 -10.53 5.14
N LEU A 49 9.58 -11.61 4.61
CA LEU A 49 9.71 -11.85 3.17
C LEU A 49 8.37 -11.81 2.42
N TYR A 50 7.25 -12.16 3.05
CA TYR A 50 5.93 -12.08 2.41
C TYR A 50 5.51 -10.63 2.19
N PHE A 51 5.67 -9.77 3.19
CA PHE A 51 5.39 -8.33 3.07
C PHE A 51 6.28 -7.67 2.01
N ILE A 52 7.57 -8.01 1.97
CA ILE A 52 8.51 -7.49 0.97
C ILE A 52 8.11 -7.91 -0.45
N ARG A 53 7.67 -9.17 -0.63
CA ARG A 53 7.20 -9.66 -1.93
C ARG A 53 5.89 -9.00 -2.37
N GLU A 54 4.93 -8.86 -1.46
CA GLU A 54 3.66 -8.17 -1.70
C GLU A 54 3.90 -6.71 -2.08
N LYS A 55 4.76 -5.98 -1.34
CA LYS A 55 5.19 -4.62 -1.68
C LYS A 55 5.64 -4.51 -3.14
N LYS A 56 6.53 -5.40 -3.60
CA LYS A 56 7.03 -5.38 -4.97
C LYS A 56 5.92 -5.59 -6.01
N LEU A 57 4.97 -6.47 -5.73
CA LEU A 57 3.81 -6.70 -6.59
C LEU A 57 2.87 -5.49 -6.62
N ILE A 58 2.57 -4.91 -5.45
CA ILE A 58 1.72 -3.73 -5.31
C ILE A 58 2.32 -2.56 -6.08
N LEU A 59 3.61 -2.24 -5.85
CA LEU A 59 4.28 -1.13 -6.54
C LEU A 59 4.33 -1.35 -8.05
N LYS A 60 4.58 -2.59 -8.50
CA LYS A 60 4.56 -2.92 -9.93
C LYS A 60 3.18 -2.63 -10.54
N ASP A 61 2.12 -3.04 -9.86
CA ASP A 61 0.77 -2.92 -10.38
C ASP A 61 0.23 -1.48 -10.29
N LEU A 62 0.48 -0.77 -9.17
CA LEU A 62 0.23 0.67 -9.05
C LEU A 62 0.87 1.46 -10.19
N ASN A 63 2.15 1.21 -10.50
CA ASN A 63 2.84 1.86 -11.63
C ASN A 63 2.23 1.49 -12.99
N LYS A 64 1.75 0.26 -13.14
CA LYS A 64 1.08 -0.18 -14.37
C LYS A 64 -0.24 0.57 -14.56
N GLN A 65 -1.08 0.65 -13.53
CA GLN A 65 -2.36 1.35 -13.60
C GLN A 65 -2.19 2.85 -13.83
N MET A 66 -1.18 3.48 -13.21
CA MET A 66 -0.87 4.89 -13.42
C MET A 66 -0.59 5.20 -14.89
N ARG A 67 0.27 4.39 -15.52
CA ARG A 67 0.57 4.54 -16.96
C ARG A 67 -0.66 4.28 -17.83
N PHE A 68 -1.49 3.32 -17.44
CA PHE A 68 -2.66 2.95 -18.23
C PHE A 68 -3.75 4.03 -18.20
N LEU A 69 -4.04 4.60 -17.03
CA LEU A 69 -4.90 5.77 -16.90
C LEU A 69 -4.35 6.99 -17.65
N GLY A 70 -3.05 7.26 -17.56
CA GLY A 70 -2.42 8.35 -18.31
C GLY A 70 -2.59 8.18 -19.83
N GLN A 71 -2.51 6.96 -20.36
CA GLN A 71 -2.77 6.68 -21.77
C GLN A 71 -4.23 6.96 -22.16
N PHE A 72 -5.19 6.71 -21.28
CA PHE A 72 -6.61 6.95 -21.54
C PHE A 72 -7.00 8.43 -21.48
N VAL A 73 -6.30 9.23 -20.67
CA VAL A 73 -6.42 10.70 -20.72
C VAL A 73 -5.94 11.25 -22.07
N LEU A 74 -4.85 10.70 -22.62
CA LEU A 74 -4.29 11.12 -23.91
C LEU A 74 -5.06 10.58 -25.11
N HIS A 75 -5.60 9.36 -25.00
CA HIS A 75 -6.23 8.60 -26.09
C HIS A 75 -7.56 7.98 -25.63
N PRO A 76 -8.60 8.80 -25.34
CA PRO A 76 -9.87 8.31 -24.81
C PRO A 76 -10.60 7.35 -25.77
N GLU A 77 -10.32 7.42 -27.07
CA GLU A 77 -10.88 6.51 -28.09
C GLU A 77 -10.40 5.05 -27.94
N LYS A 78 -9.24 4.83 -27.30
CA LYS A 78 -8.71 3.47 -27.08
C LYS A 78 -9.31 2.78 -25.87
N VAL A 79 -10.13 3.48 -25.09
CA VAL A 79 -10.67 2.95 -23.83
C VAL A 79 -11.74 1.91 -24.08
N GLU A 80 -12.63 2.13 -25.04
CA GLU A 80 -13.74 1.19 -25.31
C GLU A 80 -13.23 -0.22 -25.65
N LEU A 81 -12.09 -0.30 -26.35
CA LEU A 81 -11.44 -1.57 -26.69
C LEU A 81 -10.75 -2.26 -25.50
N ASN A 82 -10.52 -1.54 -24.40
CA ASN A 82 -9.70 -2.00 -23.27
C ASN A 82 -10.41 -1.92 -21.92
N LEU A 83 -11.69 -1.53 -21.88
CA LEU A 83 -12.41 -1.26 -20.64
C LEU A 83 -12.57 -2.50 -19.75
N VAL A 84 -12.87 -3.65 -20.34
CA VAL A 84 -12.98 -4.92 -19.59
C VAL A 84 -11.66 -5.26 -18.93
N LYS A 85 -10.56 -5.18 -19.71
CA LYS A 85 -9.21 -5.42 -19.20
C LYS A 85 -8.85 -4.45 -18.08
N LEU A 86 -9.22 -3.17 -18.20
CA LEU A 86 -9.01 -2.19 -17.13
C LEU A 86 -9.66 -2.64 -15.81
N PHE A 87 -10.91 -3.10 -15.86
CA PHE A 87 -11.62 -3.56 -14.67
C PHE A 87 -11.00 -4.83 -14.07
N GLU A 88 -10.60 -5.80 -14.89
CA GLU A 88 -9.91 -7.01 -14.42
C GLU A 88 -8.59 -6.66 -13.71
N GLU A 89 -7.84 -5.73 -14.27
CA GLU A 89 -6.56 -5.28 -13.72
C GLU A 89 -6.75 -4.50 -12.40
N TYR A 90 -7.82 -3.70 -12.27
CA TYR A 90 -8.17 -3.08 -10.99
C TYR A 90 -8.66 -4.06 -9.94
N ALA A 91 -9.44 -5.06 -10.34
CA ALA A 91 -9.89 -6.10 -9.43
C ALA A 91 -8.67 -6.84 -8.83
N TRP A 92 -7.69 -7.17 -9.67
CA TRP A 92 -6.43 -7.75 -9.24
C TRP A 92 -5.67 -6.85 -8.24
N LEU A 93 -5.51 -5.56 -8.54
CA LEU A 93 -4.86 -4.63 -7.62
C LEU A 93 -5.58 -4.57 -6.27
N LYS A 94 -6.92 -4.48 -6.30
CA LYS A 94 -7.74 -4.44 -5.10
C LYS A 94 -7.55 -5.68 -4.26
N ASP A 95 -7.63 -6.87 -4.86
CA ASP A 95 -7.45 -8.14 -4.14
C ASP A 95 -6.04 -8.24 -3.52
N LEU A 96 -5.03 -7.75 -4.23
CA LEU A 96 -3.66 -7.71 -3.71
C LEU A 96 -3.52 -6.77 -2.50
N LEU A 97 -4.15 -5.59 -2.54
CA LEU A 97 -4.18 -4.65 -1.42
C LEU A 97 -4.96 -5.22 -0.23
N ASP A 98 -6.14 -5.79 -0.47
CA ASP A 98 -6.97 -6.38 0.59
C ASP A 98 -6.25 -7.53 1.29
N HIS A 99 -5.57 -8.38 0.52
CA HIS A 99 -4.79 -9.49 1.07
C HIS A 99 -3.57 -9.00 1.86
N HIS A 100 -2.91 -7.95 1.40
CA HIS A 100 -1.81 -7.31 2.12
C HIS A 100 -2.29 -6.71 3.45
N ASP A 101 -3.34 -5.89 3.42
CA ASP A 101 -3.95 -5.28 4.61
C ASP A 101 -4.43 -6.37 5.60
N ALA A 102 -4.98 -7.48 5.10
CA ALA A 102 -5.38 -8.63 5.93
C ALA A 102 -4.18 -9.29 6.63
N ARG A 103 -3.04 -9.42 5.94
CA ARG A 103 -1.81 -9.97 6.54
C ARG A 103 -1.27 -9.04 7.62
N GLU A 104 -1.25 -7.73 7.38
CA GLU A 104 -0.79 -6.76 8.37
C GLU A 104 -1.63 -6.83 9.66
N LYS A 105 -2.96 -6.87 9.51
CA LYS A 105 -3.91 -7.00 10.63
C LYS A 105 -3.81 -8.32 11.37
N ALA A 106 -3.47 -9.41 10.68
CA ALA A 106 -3.37 -10.73 11.28
C ALA A 106 -2.05 -10.97 12.01
N PHE A 107 -0.95 -10.35 11.57
CA PHE A 107 0.39 -10.67 12.05
C PHE A 107 1.19 -9.45 12.48
N LEU A 108 1.34 -8.45 11.61
CA LEU A 108 2.27 -7.34 11.84
C LEU A 108 1.83 -6.47 13.02
N PHE A 109 0.65 -5.85 12.93
CA PHE A 109 0.19 -4.91 13.95
C PHE A 109 -0.03 -5.57 15.31
N PRO A 110 -0.67 -6.75 15.44
CA PRO A 110 -0.83 -7.39 16.74
C PRO A 110 0.49 -7.75 17.41
N THR A 111 1.51 -8.16 16.65
CA THR A 111 2.83 -8.45 17.21
C THR A 111 3.51 -7.17 17.68
N LEU A 112 3.52 -6.12 16.87
CA LEU A 112 4.10 -4.84 17.28
C LEU A 112 3.40 -4.29 18.52
N GLU A 113 2.08 -4.42 18.59
CA GLU A 113 1.30 -3.97 19.74
C GLU A 113 1.59 -4.78 21.01
N LYS A 114 1.81 -6.08 20.88
CA LYS A 114 2.09 -6.95 22.03
C LYS A 114 3.55 -6.89 22.51
N GLU A 115 4.50 -6.79 21.61
CA GLU A 115 5.93 -7.01 21.90
C GLU A 115 6.73 -5.69 22.02
N LEU A 116 6.25 -4.57 21.45
CA LEU A 116 6.95 -3.29 21.60
C LEU A 116 6.56 -2.61 22.93
N PRO A 117 7.54 -2.08 23.69
CA PRO A 117 7.28 -1.18 24.81
C PRO A 117 6.56 0.10 24.35
N ASP A 118 5.73 0.68 25.22
CA ASP A 118 4.97 1.91 24.93
C ASP A 118 5.84 3.08 24.46
N GLU A 119 7.06 3.21 25.01
CA GLU A 119 8.02 4.22 24.59
C GLU A 119 8.45 4.02 23.12
N GLN A 120 8.66 2.77 22.68
CA GLN A 120 9.02 2.49 21.29
C GLN A 120 7.83 2.73 20.34
N LYS A 121 6.60 2.42 20.76
CA LYS A 121 5.38 2.73 19.99
C LYS A 121 5.23 4.25 19.81
N LYS A 122 5.40 5.01 20.89
CA LYS A 122 5.34 6.48 20.84
C LYS A 122 6.41 7.05 19.91
N ASN A 123 7.65 6.60 20.04
CA ASN A 123 8.75 7.04 19.18
C ASN A 123 8.49 6.72 17.71
N LEU A 124 7.93 5.53 17.41
CA LEU A 124 7.54 5.15 16.06
C LEU A 124 6.47 6.09 15.48
N LEU A 125 5.43 6.41 16.26
CA LEU A 125 4.38 7.34 15.84
C LEU A 125 4.94 8.75 15.58
N GLU A 126 5.80 9.25 16.46
CA GLU A 126 6.46 10.55 16.30
C GLU A 126 7.35 10.59 15.06
N MET A 127 8.15 9.54 14.83
CA MET A 127 9.00 9.42 13.65
C MET A 127 8.18 9.40 12.36
N VAL A 128 7.07 8.65 12.31
CA VAL A 128 6.22 8.61 11.12
C VAL A 128 5.56 9.97 10.87
N ALA A 129 5.10 10.65 11.93
CA ALA A 129 4.52 11.98 11.81
C ALA A 129 5.54 13.03 11.31
N MET A 130 6.81 12.92 11.72
CA MET A 130 7.89 13.80 11.27
C MET A 130 8.31 13.53 9.82
N ASP A 131 8.50 12.26 9.46
CA ASP A 131 8.96 11.87 8.11
C ASP A 131 7.85 12.09 7.06
N TYR A 132 6.58 12.12 7.48
CA TYR A 132 5.41 12.20 6.61
C TYR A 132 4.29 13.10 7.17
N PRO A 133 4.51 14.43 7.26
CA PRO A 133 3.61 15.36 7.95
C PRO A 133 2.23 15.53 7.28
N ASP A 134 2.14 15.23 5.98
CA ASP A 134 0.89 15.33 5.21
C ASP A 134 0.02 14.07 5.29
N LEU A 135 0.53 13.02 5.93
CA LEU A 135 -0.17 11.76 6.12
C LEU A 135 -0.90 11.77 7.47
N ASN A 136 -2.23 11.92 7.39
CA ASN A 136 -3.12 11.73 8.54
C ASN A 136 -3.26 10.22 8.83
N LEU A 137 -2.14 9.56 9.13
CA LEU A 137 -2.06 8.14 9.46
C LEU A 137 -2.59 7.95 10.88
N ARG A 138 -3.84 7.51 11.00
CA ARG A 138 -4.28 6.81 12.21
C ARG A 138 -3.74 5.40 12.12
N PHE A 139 -2.60 5.16 12.75
CA PHE A 139 -2.28 3.81 13.16
C PHE A 139 -3.18 3.54 14.37
N ASP A 140 -4.18 2.69 14.19
CA ASP A 140 -4.93 2.13 15.31
C ASP A 140 -4.01 1.09 15.99
N LEU A 141 -2.96 1.59 16.67
CA LEU A 141 -2.14 0.83 17.61
C LEU A 141 -2.85 0.81 18.97
#